data_AF-A0A525C872-F1
#
_entry.id   AF-A0A525C872-F1
#
_cell.length_a   1.000
_cell.length_b   1.000
_cell.length_c   1.000
_cell.angle_alpha   90.00
_cell.angle_beta   90.00
_cell.angle_gamma   90.00
#
_symmetry.space_group_name_H-M   'P 1'
#
loop_
_entity.id
_entity.type
_entity.pdbx_description
1 polymer ?
#
loop_
_entity_poly.entity_id
_entity_poly.type
_entity_poly.pdbx_seq_one_letter_code
_entity_poly.pdbx_strand_id
1 'polypeptide(L)'
;MLIAGIAGMTWAGDVATMVNLGFSRDSETFAFAQYGIREDSLFPYAEIFIVDVAQNRFVKDGVIRNDYERRVEPGYDGSAA
;
A
#
# COMPACT_ATOMS: atom_id res chain seq x y z
N MET A 1 -33.72 -20.89 14.77
CA MET A 1 -33.27 -20.57 13.40
C MET A 1 -31.78 -20.30 13.48
N LEU A 2 -30.96 -21.22 12.99
CA LEU A 2 -29.50 -21.20 13.15
C LEU A 2 -28.91 -20.68 11.84
N ILE A 3 -28.40 -19.45 11.82
CA ILE A 3 -27.72 -18.89 10.64
C ILE A 3 -26.26 -19.36 10.73
N ALA A 4 -25.92 -20.37 9.92
CA ALA A 4 -24.54 -20.75 9.67
C ALA A 4 -23.88 -19.63 8.85
N GLY A 5 -22.95 -18.90 9.46
CA GLY A 5 -22.17 -17.87 8.79
C GLY A 5 -21.25 -18.51 7.75
N ILE A 6 -21.44 -18.15 6.49
CA ILE A 6 -20.51 -18.49 5.41
C ILE A 6 -19.22 -17.71 5.70
N ALA A 7 -18.20 -18.40 6.20
CA ALA A 7 -16.85 -17.86 6.27
C ALA A 7 -16.33 -17.74 4.84
N GLY A 8 -16.57 -16.58 4.22
CA GLY A 8 -16.02 -16.25 2.90
C GLY A 8 -14.49 -16.33 2.98
N MET A 9 -13.87 -17.12 2.11
CA MET A 9 -12.43 -17.12 1.92
C MET A 9 -12.03 -15.72 1.44
N THR A 10 -11.41 -14.93 2.31
CA THR A 10 -10.81 -13.67 1.92
C THR A 10 -9.46 -13.98 1.28
N TRP A 11 -9.34 -13.77 -0.02
CA TRP A 11 -8.06 -13.91 -0.73
C TRP A 11 -7.25 -12.65 -0.43
N ALA A 12 -6.31 -12.74 0.52
CA ALA A 12 -5.28 -11.73 0.73
C ALA A 12 -4.16 -12.03 -0.28
N GLY A 13 -4.34 -11.59 -1.52
CA GLY A 13 -3.53 -12.05 -2.66
C GLY A 13 -2.11 -11.50 -2.74
N ASP A 14 -1.82 -10.37 -2.10
CA ASP A 14 -0.46 -9.81 -2.04
C ASP A 14 -0.13 -9.35 -0.61
N VAL A 15 1.14 -9.52 -0.22
CA VAL A 15 1.70 -9.04 1.04
C VAL A 15 2.50 -7.77 0.74
N ALA A 16 1.84 -6.61 0.91
CA ALA A 16 2.50 -5.32 0.74
C ALA A 16 3.55 -5.09 1.84
N THR A 17 4.73 -4.62 1.44
CA THR A 17 5.76 -4.15 2.35
C THR A 17 5.53 -2.68 2.69
N MET A 18 5.43 -2.36 3.98
CA MET A 18 5.25 -1.00 4.47
C MET A 18 6.60 -0.32 4.75
N VAL A 19 6.74 0.94 4.34
CA VAL A 19 7.91 1.78 4.57
C VAL A 19 7.50 3.03 5.34
N ASN A 20 8.12 3.27 6.49
CA ASN A 20 7.92 4.50 7.25
C ASN A 20 8.85 5.60 6.69
N LEU A 21 8.28 6.70 6.20
CA LEU A 21 9.03 7.85 5.69
C LEU A 21 9.21 8.95 6.75
N GLY A 22 8.43 8.91 7.83
CA GLY A 22 8.57 9.76 9.00
C GLY A 22 7.73 11.03 8.95
N PHE A 23 8.00 11.91 9.91
CA PHE A 23 7.32 13.21 10.04
C PHE A 23 8.04 14.29 9.23
N SER A 24 7.28 15.30 8.77
CA SER A 24 7.87 16.56 8.30
C SER A 24 8.63 17.25 9.43
N ARG A 25 9.53 18.18 9.07
CA ARG A 25 10.38 18.90 10.04
C ARG A 25 9.59 19.64 11.12
N ASP A 26 8.40 20.12 10.78
CA ASP A 26 7.45 20.83 11.65
C ASP A 26 6.40 19.92 12.29
N SER A 27 6.43 18.61 12.01
CA SER A 27 5.45 17.62 12.47
C SER A 27 4.00 17.84 12.01
N GLU A 28 3.76 18.70 11.01
CA GLU A 28 2.42 18.92 10.47
C GLU A 28 1.93 17.72 9.63
N THR A 29 2.86 16.99 9.01
CA THR A 29 2.56 15.83 8.18
C THR A 29 3.37 14.59 8.58
N PHE A 30 2.77 13.42 8.36
CA PHE A 30 3.42 12.12 8.47
C PHE A 30 3.30 11.39 7.14
N ALA A 31 4.39 10.79 6.67
CA ALA A 31 4.42 10.05 5.42
C ALA A 31 4.80 8.57 5.63
N PHE A 32 4.14 7.71 4.88
CA PHE A 32 4.50 6.30 4.75
C PHE A 32 4.25 5.85 3.31
N ALA A 33 4.91 4.78 2.91
CA ALA A 33 4.70 4.13 1.62
C ALA A 33 4.38 2.66 1.81
N GLN A 34 3.80 2.05 0.79
CA GLN A 34 3.78 0.61 0.66
C GLN A 34 4.10 0.21 -0.78
N TYR A 35 4.73 -0.93 -0.95
CA TYR A 35 4.98 -1.52 -2.26
C TYR A 35 4.74 -3.02 -2.21
N GLY A 36 4.51 -3.63 -3.36
CA GLY A 36 4.25 -5.06 -3.46
C GLY A 36 4.15 -5.51 -4.90
N ILE A 37 3.68 -6.72 -5.11
CA ILE A 37 3.51 -7.33 -6.42
C ILE A 37 2.09 -7.84 -6.52
N ARG A 38 1.33 -7.35 -7.50
CA ARG A 38 -0.04 -7.83 -7.71
C ARG A 38 -0.03 -9.29 -8.12
N GLU A 39 -0.79 -10.12 -7.41
CA GLU A 39 -0.86 -11.57 -7.65
C GLU A 39 -1.32 -11.92 -9.08
N ASP A 40 -2.24 -11.14 -9.63
CA ASP A 40 -2.92 -11.39 -10.90
C ASP A 40 -2.05 -11.10 -12.13
N SER A 41 -1.30 -10.02 -12.08
CA SER A 41 -0.53 -9.46 -13.19
C SER A 41 0.97 -9.67 -13.02
N LEU A 42 1.42 -9.94 -11.79
CA LEU A 42 2.82 -9.93 -11.38
C LEU A 42 3.48 -8.57 -11.66
N PHE A 43 2.67 -7.50 -11.67
CA PHE A 43 3.13 -6.13 -11.80
C PHE A 43 3.45 -5.58 -10.41
N PRO A 44 4.63 -4.97 -10.23
CA PRO A 44 4.93 -4.30 -8.98
C PRO A 44 4.18 -2.96 -8.94
N TYR A 45 3.82 -2.55 -7.72
CA TYR A 45 3.19 -1.26 -7.46
C TYR A 45 3.84 -0.59 -6.26
N ALA A 46 3.70 0.73 -6.20
CA ALA A 46 4.08 1.53 -5.05
C ALA A 46 3.02 2.59 -4.79
N GLU A 47 2.74 2.84 -3.52
CA GLU A 47 1.84 3.88 -3.05
C GLU A 47 2.51 4.70 -1.96
N ILE A 48 2.33 6.02 -2.00
CA ILE A 48 2.78 6.95 -0.97
C ILE A 48 1.55 7.62 -0.37
N PHE A 49 1.55 7.74 0.95
CA PHE A 49 0.49 8.37 1.73
C PHE A 49 1.08 9.48 2.58
N ILE A 50 0.46 10.66 2.52
CA ILE A 50 0.80 11.84 3.30
C ILE A 50 -0.41 12.21 4.14
N VAL A 51 -0.24 12.17 5.46
CA VAL A 51 -1.28 12.40 6.46
C VAL A 51 -1.05 13.75 7.12
N ASP A 52 -2.07 14.61 7.13
CA ASP A 52 -2.19 15.75 8.03
C ASP A 52 -2.36 15.21 9.46
N VAL A 53 -1.36 15.48 10.31
CA VAL A 53 -1.29 14.92 11.67
C VAL A 53 -2.39 15.48 12.56
N ALA A 54 -2.66 16.78 12.46
CA ALA A 54 -3.63 17.45 13.34
C ALA A 54 -5.07 17.07 13.00
N GLN A 55 -5.37 16.92 11.71
CA GLN A 55 -6.70 16.58 11.21
C GLN A 55 -6.92 15.07 11.07
N ASN A 56 -5.86 14.26 11.23
CA ASN A 56 -5.85 12.81 11.05
C ASN A 56 -6.52 12.39 9.73
N ARG A 57 -6.12 13.03 8.64
CA ARG A 57 -6.64 12.76 7.28
C ARG A 57 -5.53 12.86 6.26
N PHE A 58 -5.70 12.25 5.10
CA PHE A 58 -4.78 12.50 3.99
C PHE A 58 -4.82 13.97 3.59
N VAL A 59 -3.65 14.54 3.31
CA VAL A 59 -3.59 15.87 2.68
C VAL A 59 -4.24 15.79 1.29
N LYS A 60 -4.69 16.93 0.77
CA LYS A 60 -5.21 17.00 -0.60
C LYS A 60 -4.14 16.49 -1.56
N ASP A 61 -4.52 15.55 -2.43
CA ASP A 61 -3.62 14.89 -3.39
C ASP A 61 -2.44 14.14 -2.72
N GLY A 62 -2.54 13.84 -1.42
CA GLY A 62 -1.51 13.18 -0.61
C GLY A 62 -1.44 11.67 -0.77
N VAL A 63 -2.21 11.09 -1.69
CA VAL A 63 -2.17 9.67 -2.00
C VAL A 63 -1.70 9.51 -3.44
N ILE A 64 -0.49 9.03 -3.59
CA ILE A 64 0.17 8.83 -4.88
C ILE A 64 0.25 7.32 -5.11
N ARG A 65 -0.11 6.87 -6.31
CA ARG A 65 -0.11 5.45 -6.70
C ARG A 65 0.53 5.28 -8.05
N ASN A 66 1.43 4.31 -8.16
CA ASN A 66 2.05 3.93 -9.42
C ASN A 66 1.96 2.41 -9.59
N ASP A 67 1.54 2.01 -10.79
CA ASP A 67 1.61 0.65 -11.28
C ASP A 67 2.70 0.58 -12.36
N TYR A 68 3.57 -0.42 -12.27
CA TYR A 68 4.62 -0.62 -13.24
C TYR A 68 4.25 -1.81 -14.14
N GLU A 69 3.94 -1.53 -15.40
CA GLU A 69 3.53 -2.53 -16.39
C GLU A 69 4.68 -3.43 -16.89
N ARG A 70 5.66 -3.71 -16.02
CA ARG A 70 6.72 -4.68 -16.23
C ARG A 70 6.54 -5.80 -15.22
N ARG A 71 6.37 -7.03 -15.71
CA ARG A 71 6.36 -8.21 -14.84
C ARG A 71 7.67 -8.34 -14.07
N VAL A 72 7.55 -8.71 -12.81
CA VAL A 72 8.70 -9.04 -11.97
C VAL A 72 9.35 -10.34 -12.41
N GLU A 73 10.67 -10.43 -12.28
CA GLU A 73 11.42 -11.66 -12.47
C GLU A 73 11.56 -12.41 -11.13
N PRO A 74 11.76 -13.74 -11.14
CA PRO A 74 12.00 -14.50 -9.91
C PRO A 74 13.14 -13.90 -9.07
N GLY A 75 12.87 -13.65 -7.79
CA GLY A 75 13.83 -13.04 -6.86
C GLY A 75 13.66 -11.54 -6.65
N TYR A 76 12.72 -10.90 -7.34
CA TYR A 76 12.35 -9.50 -7.13
C TYR A 76 11.11 -9.39 -6.25
N ASP A 77 11.11 -8.45 -5.32
CA ASP A 77 10.09 -8.29 -4.26
C ASP A 77 9.22 -7.04 -4.40
N GLY A 78 9.36 -6.30 -5.51
CA GLY A 78 8.63 -5.05 -5.75
C GLY A 78 9.35 -3.79 -5.26
N SER A 79 10.49 -3.92 -4.58
CA SER A 79 11.17 -2.77 -3.93
C SER A 79 11.76 -1.70 -4.86
N ALA A 80 11.87 -1.96 -6.16
CA ALA A 80 12.31 -0.96 -7.14
C ALA A 80 11.17 -0.42 -8.03
N ALA A 81 9.92 -0.65 -7.59
CA ALA A 81 8.77 0.16 -7.99
C ALA A 81 8.99 1.61 -7.52
#